data_AF-A0A348PKB3-F1
#
_entry.id   AF-A0A348PKB3-F1
#
_cell.length_a   1.000
_cell.length_b   1.000
_cell.length_c   1.000
_cell.angle_alpha   90.00
_cell.angle_beta   90.00
_cell.angle_gamma   90.00
#
_symmetry.space_group_name_H-M   'P 1'
#
loop_
_entity.id
_entity.type
_entity.pdbx_description
1 polymer ?
#
loop_
_entity_poly.entity_id
_entity_poly.type
_entity_poly.pdbx_seq_one_letter_code
_entity_poly.pdbx_strand_id
1 'polypeptide(L)' 'NFDVTDNKNKFNIEYTGILPDLFREGQGIITTGSLINGTFVATEVLAKHDENYMPPEVADALEKAKESKK' A
#
# COMPACT_ATOMS: atom_id res chain seq x y z
N ASN A 1 -14.87 5.85 4.58
CA ASN A 1 -14.27 6.77 3.58
C ASN A 1 -13.03 7.39 4.17
N PHE A 2 -12.08 7.78 3.34
CA PHE A 2 -10.84 8.43 3.74
C PHE A 2 -10.44 9.47 2.68
N ASP A 3 -9.72 10.50 3.10
CA ASP A 3 -9.23 11.53 2.21
C ASP A 3 -7.86 11.16 1.65
N VAL A 4 -7.71 11.21 0.34
CA VAL A 4 -6.43 11.08 -0.35
C VAL A 4 -6.06 12.41 -0.97
N THR A 5 -4.78 12.78 -0.87
CA THR A 5 -4.29 14.01 -1.50
C THR A 5 -3.20 13.73 -2.52
N ASP A 6 -3.27 14.42 -3.64
CA ASP A 6 -2.18 14.51 -4.62
C ASP A 6 -1.25 15.70 -4.31
N ASN A 7 -1.06 16.02 -3.02
CA ASN A 7 -0.39 17.24 -2.50
C ASN A 7 -1.03 18.59 -2.86
N LYS A 8 -1.90 18.67 -3.88
CA LYS A 8 -2.59 19.91 -4.27
C LYS A 8 -4.08 19.91 -3.97
N ASN A 9 -4.75 18.79 -4.20
CA ASN A 9 -6.18 18.63 -4.00
C ASN A 9 -6.45 17.45 -3.06
N LYS A 10 -7.55 17.52 -2.33
CA LYS A 10 -8.06 16.42 -1.50
C LYS A 10 -9.24 15.77 -2.19
N PHE A 11 -9.25 14.44 -2.21
CA PHE A 11 -10.29 13.61 -2.80
C PHE A 11 -10.84 12.67 -1.72
N ASN A 12 -12.16 12.70 -1.52
CA ASN A 12 -12.84 11.78 -0.62
C ASN A 12 -13.07 10.45 -1.34
N ILE A 13 -12.43 9.39 -0.85
CA ILE A 13 -12.55 8.04 -1.38
C ILE A 13 -13.43 7.21 -0.46
N GLU A 14 -14.44 6.57 -1.04
CA GLU A 14 -15.29 5.61 -0.37
C GLU A 14 -14.83 4.20 -0.73
N TYR A 15 -14.39 3.44 0.27
CA TYR A 15 -13.95 2.06 0.09
C TYR A 15 -14.74 1.17 1.04
N THR A 16 -15.26 0.06 0.50
CA THR A 16 -15.97 -0.97 1.26
C THR A 16 -15.18 -2.27 1.17
N GLY A 17 -14.31 -2.49 2.16
CA GLY A 17 -13.43 -3.65 2.20
C GLY A 17 -12.44 -3.60 3.37
N ILE A 18 -11.52 -4.56 3.39
CA ILE A 18 -10.44 -4.62 4.37
C ILE A 18 -9.27 -3.81 3.82
N LEU A 19 -8.86 -2.76 4.54
CA LEU A 19 -7.66 -2.03 4.21
C LEU A 19 -6.43 -2.88 4.59
N PRO A 20 -5.35 -2.86 3.77
CA PRO A 20 -4.12 -3.55 4.13
C PRO A 20 -3.55 -2.97 5.44
N ASP A 21 -2.87 -3.81 6.21
CA ASP A 21 -2.29 -3.42 7.51
C ASP A 21 -1.28 -2.27 7.41
N LEU A 22 -0.68 -2.12 6.21
CA LEU A 22 0.24 -1.05 5.82
C LEU A 22 -0.45 0.27 5.44
N PHE A 23 -1.78 0.35 5.47
CA PHE A 23 -2.49 1.60 5.19
C PHE A 23 -2.38 2.54 6.40
N ARG A 24 -1.56 3.59 6.29
CA ARG A 24 -1.37 4.61 7.33
C ARG A 24 -1.24 6.01 6.74
N GLU A 25 -1.51 7.02 7.58
CA GLU A 25 -1.34 8.42 7.21
C GLU A 25 0.12 8.73 6.85
N GLY A 26 0.34 9.47 5.77
CA GLY A 26 1.67 9.85 5.29
C GLY A 26 2.37 8.82 4.38
N GLN A 27 1.75 7.66 4.12
CA GLN A 27 2.23 6.71 3.12
C GLN A 27 1.47 6.85 1.79
N GLY A 28 2.19 6.64 0.69
CA GLY A 28 1.60 6.62 -0.64
C GLY A 28 0.74 5.37 -0.84
N ILE A 29 -0.43 5.54 -1.41
CA ILE A 29 -1.33 4.43 -1.74
C ILE A 29 -1.77 4.51 -3.20
N ILE A 30 -2.18 3.39 -3.76
CA ILE A 30 -2.79 3.29 -5.08
C ILE A 30 -4.22 2.78 -4.88
N THR A 31 -5.18 3.54 -5.36
CA THR A 31 -6.61 3.21 -5.30
C THR A 31 -7.17 3.05 -6.70
N THR A 32 -7.86 1.94 -6.93
CA THR A 32 -8.55 1.65 -8.21
C THR A 32 -10.05 1.61 -7.95
N GLY A 33 -10.84 2.20 -8.85
CA GLY A 33 -12.28 2.34 -8.63
C GLY A 33 -12.98 3.15 -9.70
N SER A 34 -14.14 3.72 -9.35
CA SER A 34 -14.98 4.50 -10.26
C SER A 34 -15.49 5.78 -9.59
N LEU A 35 -15.55 6.87 -10.35
CA LEU A 35 -16.14 8.13 -9.88
C LEU A 35 -17.65 8.13 -10.12
N ILE A 36 -18.44 8.20 -9.06
CA ILE A 36 -19.91 8.15 -9.11
C ILE A 36 -20.46 9.37 -8.36
N ASN A 37 -21.22 10.22 -9.04
CA ASN A 37 -21.85 11.42 -8.45
C ASN A 37 -20.86 12.32 -7.66
N GLY A 38 -19.61 12.42 -8.14
CA GLY A 38 -18.56 13.24 -7.49
C GLY A 38 -17.86 12.57 -6.29
N THR A 39 -18.23 11.34 -5.93
CA THR A 39 -17.53 10.53 -4.93
C THR A 39 -16.77 9.40 -5.62
N PHE A 40 -15.49 9.24 -5.27
CA PHE A 40 -14.68 8.16 -5.83
C PHE A 40 -14.92 6.89 -5.02
N VAL A 41 -15.57 5.89 -5.62
CA VAL A 41 -15.81 4.59 -5.01
C VAL A 41 -14.64 3.68 -5.38
N ALA A 42 -13.75 3.44 -4.43
CA ALA A 42 -12.65 2.50 -4.59
C ALA A 42 -13.16 1.07 -4.48
N THR A 43 -12.67 0.22 -5.38
CA THR A 43 -12.87 -1.24 -5.36
C THR A 43 -11.61 -1.97 -4.89
N GLU A 44 -10.44 -1.34 -5.00
CA GLU A 44 -9.16 -1.91 -4.57
C GLU A 44 -8.26 -0.81 -3.99
N VAL A 45 -7.58 -1.12 -2.88
CA VAL A 45 -6.61 -0.23 -2.21
C VAL A 45 -5.31 -1.00 -2.00
N LEU A 46 -4.23 -0.51 -2.60
CA LEU A 46 -2.89 -1.04 -2.45
C LEU A 46 -2.04 0.00 -1.72
N ALA A 47 -1.51 -0.36 -0.55
CA ALA A 47 -0.49 0.47 0.09
C ALA A 47 0.84 0.28 -0.65
N LYS A 48 1.53 1.38 -0.97
CA LYS A 48 2.88 1.28 -1.56
C LYS A 48 3.77 0.61 -0.51
N HIS A 49 4.38 -0.52 -0.88
CA HIS A 49 5.30 -1.21 0.00
C HIS A 49 6.55 -0.33 0.17
N ASP A 50 6.98 -0.10 1.41
CA ASP A 50 8.27 0.53 1.72
C ASP A 50 9.36 -0.06 0.79
N GLU A 51 10.19 0.81 0.21
CA GLU A 51 11.30 0.41 -0.69
C GLU A 51 12.29 -0.58 -0.04
N ASN A 52 12.16 -0.82 1.27
CA ASN A 52 12.86 -1.86 2.04
C ASN A 52 12.13 -3.22 2.10
N TYR A 53 11.18 -3.51 1.20
CA TYR A 53 10.62 -4.87 1.12
C TYR A 53 11.74 -5.87 0.82
N MET A 54 12.17 -6.60 1.84
CA MET A 54 12.92 -7.85 1.68
C MET A 54 11.88 -8.97 1.69
N PRO A 55 11.60 -9.60 0.55
CA PRO A 55 10.81 -10.82 0.55
C PRO A 55 11.45 -11.83 1.51
N PRO A 56 10.65 -12.62 2.25
CA PRO A 56 11.18 -13.60 3.19
C PRO A 56 12.10 -14.62 2.49
N GLU A 57 11.89 -14.88 1.21
CA GLU A 57 12.79 -15.69 0.37
C GLU A 57 14.23 -15.14 0.30
N VAL A 58 14.37 -13.81 0.29
CA VAL A 58 15.68 -13.14 0.22
C VAL A 58 16.35 -13.11 1.59
N ALA A 59 15.57 -12.99 2.67
CA ALA A 59 16.07 -13.10 4.04
C ALA A 59 16.64 -14.50 4.32
N ASP A 60 15.91 -15.55 3.92
CA ASP A 60 16.34 -16.95 4.10
C ASP A 60 17.60 -17.28 3.27
N ALA A 61 17.68 -16.76 2.04
CA ALA A 61 18.87 -16.92 1.19
C ALA A 61 20.11 -16.22 1.77
N LEU A 62 19.95 -15.03 2.37
CA LEU A 62 21.04 -14.30 3.01
C LEU A 62 21.56 -14.99 4.29
N GLU A 63 20.67 -15.60 5.08
CA GLU A 63 21.04 -16.39 6.26
C GLU A 63 21.84 -17.65 5.86
N LYS A 64 21.36 -18.43 4.89
CA LYS A 64 22.07 -19.63 4.40
C LYS A 64 23.45 -19.32 3.82
N ALA A 65 23.59 -18.18 3.14
CA ALA A 65 24.87 -17.72 2.61
C ALA A 65 25.86 -17.31 3.72
N LYS A 66 25.39 -16.85 4.88
CA LYS A 66 26.22 -16.58 6.06
C LYS A 66 26.66 -17.87 6.76
N GLU A 67 25.80 -18.88 6.84
CA GLU A 67 26.16 -20.16 7.49
C GLU A 67 27.17 -20.98 6.67
N SER A 68 27.15 -20.87 5.34
CA SER A 68 28.08 -21.61 4.45
C SER A 68 29.52 -21.06 4.44
N LYS A 69 29.80 -19.98 5.19
CA LYS A 69 31.12 -19.34 5.28
C LYS A 69 31.85 -19.57 6.61
N LYS A 70 31.31 -20.41 7.49
CA LYS A 70 31.94 -20.83 8.75
C LYS A 70 32.58 -22.20 8.62
#